data_AF-A0A0C5RL27-F1
#
_entry.id   AF-A0A0C5RL27-F1
#
_cell.length_a   1.000
_cell.length_b   1.000
_cell.length_c   1.000
_cell.angle_alpha   90.00
_cell.angle_beta   90.00
_cell.angle_gamma   90.00
#
_symmetry.space_group_name_H-M   'P 1'
#
loop_
_entity.id
_entity.type
_entity.pdbx_description
1 polymer ?
#
loop_
_entity_poly.entity_id
_entity_poly.type
_entity_poly.pdbx_seq_one_letter_code
_entity_poly.pdbx_strand_id
1 'polypeptide(L)' 'MDNNKKQPTFQNTFERTKVDQTAVFDINDINDAKPLEEYTLEELRYTLEYESLDKKKRDTIKRLIKEIENA' A
#
# COMPACT_ATOMS: atom_id res chain seq x y z
N MET A 1 -1.32 32.19 -59.23
CA MET A 1 -1.06 30.79 -59.60
C MET A 1 0.45 30.63 -59.65
N ASP A 2 1.17 29.90 -58.79
CA ASP A 2 0.81 28.96 -57.73
C ASP A 2 2.02 28.72 -56.80
N ASN A 3 1.72 28.71 -55.50
CA ASN A 3 2.22 27.78 -54.46
C ASN A 3 3.73 27.68 -54.18
N ASN A 4 4.31 28.70 -53.54
CA ASN A 4 5.51 28.53 -52.73
C ASN A 4 5.12 28.06 -51.32
N LYS A 5 4.80 26.76 -51.18
CA LYS A 5 4.49 26.13 -49.89
C LYS A 5 5.75 26.09 -49.03
N LYS A 6 5.92 27.07 -48.14
CA LYS A 6 6.87 26.97 -47.03
C LYS A 6 6.41 25.83 -46.13
N GLN A 7 7.19 24.76 -46.10
CA GLN A 7 6.95 23.63 -45.21
C GLN A 7 7.09 24.10 -43.76
N PRO A 8 6.20 23.70 -42.84
CA PRO A 8 6.43 23.92 -41.44
C PRO A 8 7.58 23.01 -41.01
N THR A 9 8.73 23.58 -40.67
CA THR A 9 9.76 22.82 -39.95
C THR A 9 9.20 22.54 -38.57
N PHE A 10 8.77 21.29 -38.34
CA PHE A 10 8.43 20.80 -37.02
C PHE A 10 9.70 20.86 -36.18
N GLN A 11 9.91 22.00 -35.53
CA GLN A 11 10.88 22.15 -34.46
C GLN A 11 10.40 21.20 -33.37
N ASN A 12 11.07 20.06 -33.28
CA ASN A 12 10.68 18.97 -32.41
C ASN A 12 10.94 19.38 -30.96
N THR A 13 10.02 20.12 -30.35
CA THR A 13 10.04 20.48 -28.94
C THR A 13 9.57 19.30 -28.11
N PHE A 14 10.33 18.21 -28.13
CA PHE A 14 10.31 17.27 -27.01
C PHE A 14 11.10 17.92 -25.88
N GLU A 15 10.48 18.91 -25.23
CA GLU A 15 10.85 19.24 -23.87
C GLU A 15 10.61 17.98 -23.06
N ARG A 16 11.71 17.30 -22.70
CA ARG A 16 11.67 16.25 -21.69
C ARG A 16 11.24 16.95 -20.40
N THR A 17 9.95 16.93 -20.11
CA THR A 17 9.43 17.22 -18.77
C THR A 17 10.23 16.34 -17.84
N LYS A 18 11.04 16.95 -16.98
CA LYS A 18 11.75 16.24 -15.93
C LYS A 18 10.66 15.64 -15.06
N VAL A 19 10.47 14.34 -15.15
CA VAL A 19 9.57 13.60 -14.27
C VAL A 19 10.09 13.86 -12.86
N ASP A 20 9.31 14.61 -12.06
CA ASP A 20 9.61 14.83 -10.67
C ASP A 20 9.81 13.48 -10.00
N GLN A 21 10.90 13.38 -9.24
CA GLN A 21 11.42 12.17 -8.64
C GLN A 21 10.27 11.32 -8.07
N THR A 22 10.15 10.09 -8.55
CA THR A 22 9.28 9.10 -7.92
C THR A 22 9.72 8.97 -6.46
N ALA A 23 8.83 9.31 -5.53
CA ALA A 23 9.03 9.09 -4.11
C ALA A 23 9.49 7.63 -3.93
N VAL A 24 10.67 7.45 -3.35
CA VAL A 24 11.15 6.13 -2.96
C VAL A 24 10.25 5.70 -1.81
N PHE A 25 9.22 4.93 -2.12
CA PHE A 25 8.44 4.25 -1.10
C PHE A 25 9.37 3.24 -0.44
N ASP A 26 9.79 3.55 0.79
CA ASP A 26 10.51 2.59 1.60
C ASP A 26 9.53 1.47 1.96
N ILE A 27 9.71 0.31 1.34
CA ILE A 27 8.92 -0.90 1.62
C ILE A 27 9.00 -1.33 3.09
N ASN A 28 9.95 -0.79 3.85
CA ASN A 28 10.06 -1.00 5.29
C ASN A 28 9.13 -0.11 6.13
N ASP A 29 8.58 0.98 5.57
CA ASP A 29 7.55 1.82 6.23
C ASP A 29 6.15 1.17 6.20
N ILE A 30 5.99 0.02 5.53
CA ILE A 30 4.70 -0.69 5.41
C ILE A 30 4.42 -1.58 6.64
N ASN A 31 5.19 -1.43 7.72
CA ASN A 31 4.99 -2.20 8.95
C ASN A 31 4.65 -1.32 10.15
N ASP A 32 3.71 -0.38 9.97
CA ASP A 32 2.83 -0.02 11.08
C ASP A 32 1.94 -1.24 11.34
N ALA A 33 2.43 -2.14 12.18
CA ALA A 33 1.64 -3.26 12.68
C ALA A 33 0.41 -2.67 13.38
N LYS A 34 -0.74 -2.77 12.70
CA LYS A 34 -2.03 -2.31 13.18
C LYS A 34 -2.26 -2.85 14.60
N PRO A 35 -2.88 -2.10 15.52
CA PRO A 35 -3.23 -2.63 16.83
C PRO A 35 -4.19 -3.82 16.69
N LEU A 36 -4.02 -4.85 17.53
CA LEU A 36 -4.78 -6.11 17.47
C LEU A 36 -6.29 -5.90 17.63
N GLU A 37 -6.69 -4.83 18.30
CA GLU A 37 -8.08 -4.42 18.51
C GLU A 37 -8.78 -4.02 17.22
N GLU A 38 -8.03 -3.64 16.18
CA GLU A 38 -8.58 -3.28 14.88
C GLU A 38 -8.57 -4.45 13.88
N TYR A 39 -8.08 -5.63 14.27
CA TYR A 39 -8.12 -6.82 13.42
C TYR A 39 -9.55 -7.36 13.37
N THR A 40 -9.94 -7.83 12.20
CA THR A 40 -11.18 -8.58 12.02
C THR A 40 -11.09 -9.95 12.70
N LEU A 41 -12.24 -10.57 12.96
CA LEU A 41 -12.31 -11.93 13.53
C LEU A 41 -11.50 -12.95 12.70
N GLU A 42 -11.53 -12.82 11.38
CA GLU A 42 -10.83 -13.70 10.45
C GLU A 42 -9.31 -13.52 10.55
N GLU A 43 -8.83 -12.27 10.59
CA GLU A 43 -7.41 -11.96 10.76
C GLU A 43 -6.89 -12.44 12.12
N LEU A 44 -7.67 -12.24 13.20
CA LEU A 44 -7.32 -12.74 14.54
C LEU A 44 -7.20 -14.26 14.57
N ARG A 45 -8.11 -14.97 13.88
CA ARG A 45 -8.07 -16.44 13.75
C ARG A 45 -6.87 -16.90 12.93
N TYR A 46 -6.61 -16.23 11.80
CA TYR A 46 -5.45 -16.49 10.95
C TYR A 46 -4.14 -16.36 11.73
N THR A 47 -3.96 -15.24 12.43
CA THR A 47 -2.76 -15.00 13.24
C THR A 47 -2.58 -16.06 14.34
N LEU A 48 -3.67 -16.56 14.92
CA LEU A 48 -3.63 -17.64 15.92
C LEU A 48 -3.17 -18.99 15.36
N GLU A 49 -3.52 -19.29 14.10
CA GLU A 49 -3.29 -20.58 13.45
C GLU A 49 -1.93 -20.64 12.75
N TYR A 50 -1.51 -19.54 12.12
CA TYR A 50 -0.36 -19.54 11.20
C TYR A 50 0.86 -18.76 11.71
N GLU A 51 0.72 -17.88 12.71
CA GLU A 51 1.85 -17.09 13.22
C GLU A 51 2.46 -17.66 14.51
N SER A 52 3.78 -17.49 14.65
CA SER A 52 4.48 -17.75 15.92
C SER A 52 4.24 -16.60 16.88
N LEU A 53 3.32 -16.82 17.81
CA LEU A 53 2.91 -15.85 18.81
C LEU A 53 3.49 -16.17 20.19
N ASP A 54 3.94 -15.14 20.90
CA ASP A 54 4.19 -15.21 22.33
C ASP A 54 2.91 -15.53 23.10
N LYS A 55 3.04 -16.18 24.26
CA LYS A 55 1.92 -16.55 25.14
C LYS A 55 0.98 -15.36 25.42
N LYS A 56 1.55 -14.18 25.72
CA LYS A 56 0.77 -12.97 26.00
C LYS A 56 -0.06 -12.53 24.78
N LYS A 57 0.53 -12.50 23.59
CA LYS A 57 -0.18 -12.13 22.35
C LYS A 57 -1.30 -13.12 22.05
N ARG A 58 -1.01 -14.42 22.17
CA ARG A 58 -1.99 -15.49 21.99
C ARG A 58 -3.19 -15.35 22.94
N ASP A 59 -2.95 -15.07 24.21
CA ASP A 59 -4.03 -14.90 25.20
C ASP A 59 -4.86 -13.64 24.93
N THR A 60 -4.24 -12.55 24.47
CA THR A 60 -4.96 -11.34 24.03
C THR A 60 -5.86 -11.60 22.83
N ILE A 61 -5.34 -12.24 21.78
CA ILE A 61 -6.11 -12.55 20.56
C ILE A 61 -7.31 -13.45 20.91
N LYS A 62 -7.13 -14.48 21.74
CA LYS A 62 -8.24 -15.35 22.19
C LYS A 62 -9.34 -14.59 22.92
N ARG A 63 -8.97 -13.61 23.75
CA ARG A 63 -9.91 -12.75 24.47
C ARG A 63 -10.69 -11.85 23.52
N LEU A 64 -10.00 -11.21 22.57
CA LEU A 64 -10.63 -10.38 21.54
C LEU A 64 -11.63 -11.16 20.68
N ILE A 65 -11.24 -12.36 20.20
CA ILE A 65 -12.14 -13.25 19.47
C ILE A 65 -13.41 -13.54 20.28
N LYS A 66 -13.24 -13.87 21.57
CA LYS A 66 -14.37 -14.18 22.46
C LYS A 66 -15.26 -12.95 22.68
N GLU A 67 -14.69 -11.76 22.84
CA GLU A 67 -15.47 -10.53 23.03
C GLU A 67 -16.30 -10.21 21.78
N ILE A 68 -15.73 -10.38 20.58
CA ILE A 68 -16.42 -10.18 19.30
C ILE A 68 -17.56 -11.19 19.10
N GLU A 69 -17.34 -12.47 19.45
CA GLU A 69 -18.36 -13.52 19.29
C GLU A 69 -19.53 -13.41 20.26
N ASN A 70 -19.34 -12.72 21.40
CA ASN A 70 -20.38 -12.53 22.42
C ASN A 70 -21.06 -11.15 22.33
N ALA A 71 -20.65 -10.29 21.40
CA ALA A 71 -21.26 -8.99 21.12
C ALA A 71 -22.45 -9.13 20.16
#